data_AF-A0A1F2SWL4-F1
#
_entry.id   AF-A0A1F2SWL4-F1
#
_cell.length_a   1.000
_cell.length_b   1.000
_cell.length_c   1.000
_cell.angle_alpha   90.00
_cell.angle_beta   90.00
_cell.angle_gamma   90.00
#
_symmetry.space_group_name_H-M   'P 1'
#
loop_
_entity.id
_entity.type
_entity.pdbx_description
1 polymer ?
#
loop_
_entity_poly.entity_id
_entity_poly.type
_entity_poly.pdbx_seq_one_letter_code
_entity_poly.pdbx_strand_id
1 'polypeptide(L)'
;MESKPLTIKEETRVALTCPSCGNDGNFLVKTLQMHVVHLDDSRVEVSEEGRPAVLELLCDECETPLNLDDLDEGLRKELLLTLGAR
;
A
#
# COMPACT_ATOMS: atom_id res chain seq x y z
N MET A 1 -43.53 16.46 1.05
CA MET A 1 -42.24 16.53 0.36
C MET A 1 -41.25 17.12 1.34
N GLU A 2 -40.62 16.29 2.18
CA GLU A 2 -39.41 16.67 2.94
C GLU A 2 -38.63 15.37 3.22
N SER A 3 -37.76 15.01 2.28
CA SER A 3 -36.79 13.94 2.48
C SER A 3 -35.60 14.55 3.20
N LYS A 4 -35.41 14.20 4.48
CA LYS A 4 -34.19 14.54 5.23
C LYS A 4 -33.00 13.88 4.52
N PRO A 5 -31.93 14.62 4.17
CA PRO A 5 -30.71 13.97 3.74
C PRO A 5 -30.11 13.25 4.96
N LEU A 6 -30.00 11.93 4.85
CA LEU A 6 -29.06 11.18 5.68
C LEU A 6 -27.68 11.65 5.23
N THR A 7 -27.11 12.59 5.96
CA THR A 7 -25.67 12.79 5.97
C THR A 7 -25.09 11.47 6.44
N ILE A 8 -24.69 10.65 5.47
CA ILE A 8 -23.79 9.53 5.70
C ILE A 8 -22.59 10.22 6.32
N LYS A 9 -22.41 10.02 7.62
CA LYS A 9 -21.21 10.46 8.32
C LYS A 9 -20.07 9.88 7.49
N GLU A 10 -19.27 10.74 6.87
CA GLU A 10 -17.93 10.39 6.47
C GLU A 10 -17.32 9.72 7.70
N GLU A 11 -17.24 8.39 7.68
CA GLU A 11 -16.33 7.69 8.55
C GLU A 11 -15.01 8.42 8.34
N THR A 12 -14.50 9.05 9.40
CA THR A 12 -13.24 9.76 9.41
C THR A 12 -12.17 8.76 8.99
N ARG A 13 -11.98 8.56 7.68
CA ARG A 13 -10.84 7.84 7.14
C ARG A 13 -9.67 8.68 7.59
N VAL A 14 -8.93 8.17 8.57
CA VAL A 14 -7.72 8.82 9.05
C VAL A 14 -6.81 8.90 7.83
N ALA A 15 -6.71 10.10 7.25
CA ALA A 15 -5.93 10.33 6.06
C ALA A 15 -4.45 10.16 6.44
N LEU A 16 -3.75 9.29 5.71
CA LEU A 16 -2.31 9.15 5.86
C LEU A 16 -1.66 10.50 5.54
N THR A 17 -0.96 11.09 6.50
CA THR A 17 -0.27 12.37 6.33
C THR A 17 1.20 12.21 6.67
N CYS A 18 2.09 12.70 5.82
CA CYS A 18 3.51 12.72 6.09
C CYS A 18 3.81 13.66 7.28
N PRO A 19 4.47 13.17 8.35
CA PRO A 19 4.74 13.99 9.53
C PRO A 19 5.80 15.08 9.28
N SER A 20 6.55 14.99 8.18
CA SER A 20 7.68 15.88 7.89
C SER A 20 7.32 17.05 6.97
N CYS A 21 6.46 16.86 5.97
CA CYS A 21 6.06 17.93 5.05
C CYS A 21 4.54 18.18 4.97
N GLY A 22 3.72 17.33 5.60
CA GLY A 22 2.26 17.47 5.57
C GLY A 22 1.57 16.91 4.33
N ASN A 23 2.30 16.28 3.39
CA ASN A 23 1.70 15.60 2.24
C ASN A 23 0.69 14.53 2.68
N ASP A 24 -0.52 14.60 2.14
CA ASP A 24 -1.63 13.66 2.36
C ASP A 24 -2.14 13.03 1.04
N GLY A 25 -1.42 13.24 -0.06
CA GLY A 25 -1.77 12.81 -1.40
C GLY A 25 -1.16 11.47 -1.79
N ASN A 26 0.04 11.48 -2.39
CA ASN A 26 0.68 10.26 -2.88
C ASN A 26 1.79 9.77 -1.95
N PHE A 27 2.01 8.46 -1.98
CA PHE A 27 3.07 7.80 -1.22
C PHE A 27 3.72 6.74 -2.11
N LEU A 28 5.01 6.53 -1.92
CA LEU A 28 5.78 5.50 -2.61
C LEU A 28 5.82 4.25 -1.74
N VAL A 29 5.54 3.09 -2.33
CA VAL A 29 5.64 1.80 -1.65
C VAL A 29 6.75 0.99 -2.31
N LYS A 30 7.76 0.59 -1.55
CA LYS A 30 8.75 -0.38 -2.01
C LYS A 30 8.25 -1.78 -1.70
N THR A 31 8.11 -2.59 -2.74
CA THR A 31 7.75 -4.00 -2.60
C THR A 31 8.89 -4.89 -3.08
N LEU A 32 8.95 -6.11 -2.53
CA LEU A 32 9.82 -7.18 -2.99
C LEU A 32 8.97 -8.36 -3.41
N GLN A 33 9.12 -8.79 -4.66
CA GLN A 33 8.52 -10.02 -5.16
C GLN A 33 9.62 -10.96 -5.65
N MET A 34 9.59 -12.19 -5.16
CA MET A 34 10.60 -13.20 -5.50
C MET A 34 10.02 -14.22 -6.48
N HIS A 35 10.81 -14.57 -7.49
CA HIS A 35 10.49 -15.60 -8.47
C HIS A 35 11.55 -16.69 -8.45
N VAL A 36 11.13 -17.95 -8.47
CA VAL A 36 12.04 -19.07 -8.71
C VAL A 36 12.12 -19.26 -10.22
N VAL A 37 13.33 -19.20 -10.75
CA VAL A 37 13.60 -19.31 -12.18
C VAL A 37 14.34 -20.61 -12.48
N HIS A 38 13.84 -21.36 -13.45
CA HIS A 38 14.49 -22.53 -14.01
C HIS A 38 15.10 -22.18 -15.37
N LEU A 39 16.31 -22.69 -15.63
CA LEU A 39 17.00 -22.56 -16.91
C LEU A 39 17.02 -23.93 -17.56
N ASP A 40 16.35 -24.06 -18.71
CA ASP A 40 16.38 -25.28 -19.52
C ASP A 40 16.85 -24.95 -20.94
N ASP A 41 17.99 -25.52 -21.33
CA ASP A 41 18.77 -25.22 -22.53
C ASP A 41 18.93 -23.73 -22.84
N SER A 42 17.97 -23.15 -23.59
CA SER A 42 17.96 -21.76 -24.05
C SER A 42 16.73 -20.95 -23.58
N ARG A 43 15.96 -21.49 -22.63
CA ARG A 43 14.72 -20.89 -22.12
C ARG A 43 14.82 -20.61 -20.62
N VAL A 44 14.25 -19.46 -20.25
CA VAL A 44 14.07 -19.02 -18.88
C VAL A 44 12.60 -19.22 -18.54
N GLU A 45 12.31 -20.04 -17.53
CA GLU A 45 10.95 -20.33 -17.08
C GLU A 45 10.79 -19.93 -15.61
N VAL A 46 9.65 -19.33 -15.25
CA VAL A 46 9.31 -19.04 -13.85
C VAL A 46 8.52 -20.23 -13.30
N SER A 47 9.08 -20.89 -12.30
CA SER A 47 8.49 -22.08 -11.68
C SER A 47 7.61 -21.73 -10.48
N GLU A 48 7.97 -20.67 -9.75
CA GLU A 48 7.19 -20.17 -8.63
C GLU A 48 7.21 -18.64 -8.60
N GLU A 49 6.08 -18.06 -8.21
CA GLU A 49 5.92 -16.64 -7.99
C GLU A 49 5.44 -16.42 -6.55
N GLY A 50 6.31 -15.82 -5.74
CA GLY A 50 5.96 -15.39 -4.40
C GLY A 50 5.00 -14.20 -4.44
N ARG A 51 4.24 -14.00 -3.37
CA ARG A 51 3.48 -12.76 -3.20
C ARG A 51 4.45 -11.59 -2.93
N PRO A 52 4.13 -10.38 -3.38
CA PRO A 52 4.91 -9.21 -3.03
C PRO A 52 4.88 -9.00 -1.51
N ALA A 53 6.00 -8.64 -0.91
CA ALA A 53 6.10 -8.15 0.45
C ALA A 53 6.33 -6.64 0.44
N VAL A 54 5.67 -5.89 1.33
CA VAL A 54 5.95 -4.46 1.49
C VAL A 54 7.18 -4.30 2.38
N LEU A 55 8.17 -3.54 1.90
CA LEU A 55 9.40 -3.23 2.62
C LEU A 55 9.37 -1.84 3.25
N GLU A 56 8.95 -0.83 2.49
CA GLU A 56 8.94 0.56 2.93
C GLU A 56 7.74 1.32 2.36
N LEU A 57 7.26 2.29 3.13
CA LEU A 57 6.31 3.32 2.72
C LEU A 57 7.00 4.67 2.90
N LEU A 58 7.05 5.48 1.84
CA LEU A 58 7.73 6.77 1.83
C LEU A 58 6.77 7.87 1.36
N CYS A 59 6.94 9.08 1.87
CA CYS A 59 6.34 10.26 1.26
C CYS A 59 6.95 10.50 -0.13
N ASP A 60 6.11 10.81 -1.13
CA ASP A 60 6.58 11.11 -2.49
C ASP A 60 7.30 12.47 -2.60
N GLU A 61 6.96 13.43 -1.73
CA GLU A 61 7.51 14.79 -1.79
C GLU A 61 8.88 14.91 -1.10
N CYS A 62 9.03 14.32 0.09
CA CYS A 62 10.20 14.52 0.93
C CYS A 62 10.94 13.24 1.30
N GLU A 63 10.53 12.10 0.74
CA GLU A 63 11.14 10.77 0.94
C GLU A 63 11.17 10.30 2.40
N THR A 64 10.47 10.99 3.31
CA THR A 64 10.38 10.61 4.72
C THR A 64 9.74 9.23 4.82
N PRO A 65 10.34 8.27 5.54
CA PRO A 65 9.74 6.97 5.76
C PRO A 65 8.57 7.06 6.75
N LEU A 66 7.49 6.36 6.41
CA LEU A 66 6.33 6.18 7.26
C LEU A 66 6.31 4.75 7.77
N ASN A 67 6.00 4.59 9.05
CA ASN A 67 5.89 3.29 9.67
C ASN A 67 4.50 2.69 9.40
N LEU A 68 4.46 1.51 8.78
CA LEU A 68 3.21 0.79 8.48
C LEU A 68 2.46 0.37 9.74
N ASP A 69 3.15 0.15 10.85
CA ASP A 69 2.53 -0.24 12.12
C ASP A 69 1.80 0.93 12.80
N ASP A 70 2.13 2.17 12.42
CA ASP A 70 1.47 3.38 12.94
C ASP A 70 0.21 3.76 12.14
N LEU A 71 -0.06 3.05 11.02
CA LEU A 71 -1.28 3.21 10.25
C LEU A 71 -2.47 2.59 10.98
N ASP A 72 -3.65 3.18 10.78
CA ASP A 72 -4.91 2.53 11.13
C ASP A 72 -4.99 1.12 10.53
N GLU A 73 -5.48 0.15 11.29
CA GLU A 73 -5.53 -1.26 10.88
C GLU A 73 -6.31 -1.46 9.58
N GLY A 74 -7.41 -0.72 9.41
CA GLY A 74 -8.23 -0.76 8.19
C GLY A 74 -7.45 -0.24 6.98
N LEU A 75 -6.79 0.90 7.14
CA LEU A 75 -5.97 1.50 6.08
C LEU A 75 -4.76 0.61 5.71
N ARG A 76 -4.06 0.08 6.71
CA ARG A 76 -2.95 -0.87 6.50
C ARG A 76 -3.41 -2.08 5.71
N LYS A 77 -4.55 -2.67 6.10
CA LYS A 77 -5.13 -3.82 5.41
C LYS A 77 -5.50 -3.47 3.98
N GLU A 78 -6.17 -2.35 3.75
CA GLU A 78 -6.54 -1.88 2.41
C GLU A 78 -5.30 -1.69 1.51
N LEU A 79 -4.23 -1.09 2.04
CA LEU A 79 -2.95 -0.94 1.35
C LEU A 79 -2.36 -2.29 0.95
N LEU A 80 -2.21 -3.23 1.89
CA LEU A 80 -1.67 -4.56 1.61
C LEU A 80 -2.54 -5.34 0.61
N LEU A 81 -3.86 -5.23 0.71
CA LEU A 81 -4.79 -5.87 -0.22
C LEU A 81 -4.65 -5.34 -1.65
N THR A 82 -4.49 -4.02 -1.78
CA THR A 82 -4.35 -3.31 -3.07
C THR A 82 -3.03 -3.68 -3.75
N LEU A 83 -1.96 -3.86 -2.96
CA LEU A 83 -0.64 -4.27 -3.44
C LEU A 83 -0.49 -5.79 -3.67
N GLY A 84 -1.50 -6.59 -3.32
CA GLY A 84 -1.41 -8.06 -3.40
C GLY A 84 -0.49 -8.70 -2.34
N ALA A 85 -0.13 -7.95 -1.30
CA ALA A 85 0.86 -8.31 -0.28
C ALA A 85 0.27 -8.93 1.01
N ARG A 86 -0.81 -9.70 0.87
CA ARG A 86 -1.57 -10.35 1.95
C ARG A 86 -1.17 -11.80 2.19
#